data_AF-A0A1G6HYT6-F1
#
_entry.id   AF-A0A1G6HYT6-F1
#
_cell.length_a   1.000
_cell.length_b   1.000
_cell.length_c   1.000
_cell.angle_alpha   90.00
_cell.angle_beta   90.00
_cell.angle_gamma   90.00
#
_symmetry.space_group_name_H-M   'P 1'
#
loop_
_entity.id
_entity.type
_entity.pdbx_description
1 polymer ?
#
loop_
_entity_poly.entity_id
_entity_poly.type
_entity_poly.pdbx_seq_one_letter_code
_entity_poly.pdbx_strand_id
1 'polypeptide(L)'
;MNPGRSAALAVGLLALTGCTPTVAGSATPAPATATPATVEELGALVLARVPSGLARIPDGDLQPPAGAKTVDDVAGYADDPARERAVLRDYGYRYGWERFWGSTTGPMTSVFVDQFDGHAGAAAYAEDLAGNDAALYDGVLRRDPADLPGGCSLLTVTAPAADPAADPATRLAGPAAFAWCAHGVFSVAVTAVADSTEAATGELRAVVLAQLDRLPLA
;
A
#
# COMPACT_ATOMS: atom_id res chain seq x y z
N MET A 1 -73.84 -0.24 26.25
CA MET A 1 -73.75 0.48 27.54
C MET A 1 -72.40 0.17 28.18
N ASN A 2 -71.75 1.23 28.66
CA ASN A 2 -70.44 1.36 29.32
C ASN A 2 -69.15 1.29 28.47
N PRO A 3 -68.54 2.47 28.17
CA PRO A 3 -67.15 2.59 27.74
C PRO A 3 -66.19 2.65 28.95
N GLY A 4 -65.10 1.90 28.88
CA GLY A 4 -64.06 1.81 29.91
C GLY A 4 -62.74 2.44 29.46
N ARG A 5 -62.47 3.63 30.02
CA ARG A 5 -61.21 4.20 30.55
C ARG A 5 -59.82 3.78 29.98
N SER A 6 -59.06 4.85 29.70
CA SER A 6 -57.60 5.06 29.90
C SER A 6 -56.66 4.37 28.89
N ALA A 7 -55.56 4.97 28.42
CA ALA A 7 -54.67 5.94 29.05
C ALA A 7 -53.93 6.81 28.01
N ALA A 8 -53.71 8.08 28.35
CA ALA A 8 -52.80 8.99 27.65
C ALA A 8 -51.34 8.62 27.98
N LEU A 9 -50.54 8.35 26.95
CA LEU A 9 -49.09 8.20 27.07
C LEU A 9 -48.44 9.56 26.82
N ALA A 10 -47.85 10.12 27.87
CA ALA A 10 -47.02 11.30 27.83
C ALA A 10 -45.67 10.99 27.18
N VAL A 11 -45.37 11.67 26.07
CA VAL A 11 -44.06 11.65 25.41
C VAL A 11 -43.12 12.55 26.21
N GLY A 12 -42.21 11.94 26.97
CA GLY A 12 -41.13 12.63 27.67
C GLY A 12 -39.98 12.96 26.72
N LEU A 13 -39.86 14.24 26.33
CA LEU A 13 -38.64 14.78 25.73
C LEU A 13 -37.55 14.89 26.81
N LEU A 14 -36.57 13.99 26.77
CA LEU A 14 -35.30 14.13 27.48
C LEU A 14 -34.40 15.08 26.68
N ALA A 15 -34.41 16.36 27.07
CA ALA A 15 -33.46 17.35 26.58
C ALA A 15 -32.08 17.10 27.23
N LEU A 16 -31.14 16.53 26.47
CA LEU A 16 -29.73 16.44 26.85
C LEU A 16 -29.05 17.78 26.55
N THR A 17 -29.05 18.70 27.50
CA THR A 17 -28.23 19.91 27.47
C THR A 17 -26.81 19.58 27.90
N GLY A 18 -26.04 18.96 27.01
CA GLY A 18 -24.59 18.79 27.18
C GLY A 18 -23.86 20.04 26.67
N CYS A 19 -23.56 20.99 27.56
CA CYS A 19 -22.69 22.12 27.25
C CYS A 19 -21.25 21.63 27.09
N THR A 20 -20.81 21.40 25.85
CA THR A 20 -19.38 21.36 25.54
C THR A 20 -18.85 22.80 25.58
N PRO A 21 -17.79 23.09 26.36
CA PRO A 21 -17.17 24.41 26.32
C PRO A 21 -16.64 24.66 24.91
N THR A 22 -17.05 25.78 24.31
CA THR A 22 -16.49 26.26 23.05
C THR A 22 -15.03 26.61 23.28
N VAL A 23 -14.12 25.78 22.77
CA VAL A 23 -12.69 26.09 22.73
C VAL A 23 -12.53 27.29 21.79
N ALA A 24 -12.24 28.45 22.35
CA ALA A 24 -11.89 29.64 21.60
C ALA A 24 -10.48 29.45 21.02
N GLY A 25 -10.42 28.88 19.83
CA GLY A 25 -9.22 28.80 19.01
C GLY A 25 -9.66 28.51 17.58
N SER A 26 -9.28 29.35 16.61
CA SER A 26 -9.44 28.97 15.21
C SER A 26 -8.55 27.76 14.97
N ALA A 27 -9.12 26.63 14.57
CA ALA A 27 -8.35 25.49 14.09
C ALA A 27 -7.43 26.00 12.97
N THR A 28 -6.15 26.17 13.29
CA THR A 28 -5.15 26.55 12.31
C THR A 28 -4.75 25.27 11.61
N PRO A 29 -4.95 25.13 10.29
CA PRO A 29 -4.54 23.94 9.58
C PRO A 29 -3.04 23.76 9.80
N ALA A 30 -2.64 22.53 10.14
CA ALA A 30 -1.23 22.18 10.19
C ALA A 30 -0.60 22.49 8.82
N PRO A 31 0.65 22.98 8.77
CA PRO A 31 1.33 23.17 7.49
C PRO A 31 1.36 21.83 6.75
N ALA A 32 0.97 21.86 5.46
CA ALA A 32 1.04 20.68 4.61
C ALA A 32 2.50 20.21 4.52
N THR A 33 2.73 18.93 4.75
CA THR A 33 4.05 18.33 4.51
C THR A 33 4.35 18.46 3.03
N ALA A 34 5.51 19.02 2.69
CA ALA A 34 5.91 19.17 1.29
C ALA A 34 6.11 17.78 0.66
N THR A 35 5.65 17.63 -0.58
CA THR A 35 5.98 16.46 -1.40
C THR A 35 7.50 16.41 -1.61
N PRO A 36 8.15 15.24 -1.50
CA PRO A 36 9.56 15.08 -1.82
C PRO A 36 9.89 15.64 -3.20
N ALA A 37 10.98 16.38 -3.29
CA ALA A 37 11.51 16.94 -4.53
C ALA A 37 12.66 16.09 -5.11
N THR A 38 13.23 15.18 -4.30
CA THR A 38 14.33 14.30 -4.69
C THR A 38 14.04 12.85 -4.32
N VAL A 39 14.75 11.91 -4.96
CA VAL A 39 14.61 10.47 -4.68
C VAL A 39 15.14 10.12 -3.29
N GLU A 40 16.15 10.82 -2.79
CA GLU A 40 16.68 10.64 -1.43
C GLU A 40 15.68 11.08 -0.36
N GLU A 41 14.97 12.19 -0.59
CA GLU A 41 13.87 12.63 0.29
C GLU A 41 12.74 11.60 0.30
N LEU A 42 12.41 10.99 -0.85
CA LEU A 42 11.44 9.90 -0.91
C LEU A 42 11.92 8.69 -0.10
N GLY A 43 13.20 8.31 -0.22
CA GLY A 43 13.80 7.22 0.54
C GLY A 43 13.76 7.38 2.06
N ALA A 44 13.76 8.63 2.55
CA ALA A 44 13.59 8.95 3.97
C ALA A 44 12.15 8.70 4.48
N LEU A 45 11.17 8.71 3.58
CA LEU A 45 9.78 8.40 3.90
C LEU A 45 9.49 6.90 3.92
N VAL A 46 10.28 6.07 3.22
CA VAL A 46 10.14 4.61 3.28
C VAL A 46 10.46 4.11 4.70
N LEU A 47 9.63 3.19 5.21
CA LEU A 47 9.78 2.59 6.54
C LEU A 47 11.23 2.16 6.80
N ALA A 48 11.74 2.36 8.03
CA ALA A 48 13.07 1.90 8.41
C ALA A 48 13.05 0.46 8.97
N ARG A 49 11.93 0.06 9.56
CA ARG A 49 11.68 -1.25 10.16
C ARG A 49 10.25 -1.65 9.83
N VAL A 50 10.03 -2.95 9.69
CA VAL A 50 8.71 -3.54 9.48
C VAL A 50 8.17 -4.13 10.80
N PRO A 51 6.84 -4.24 10.96
CA PRO A 51 6.20 -4.73 12.19
C PRO A 51 6.65 -6.14 12.61
N SER A 52 6.89 -7.04 11.65
CA SER A 52 7.43 -8.39 11.91
C SER A 52 8.82 -8.40 12.57
N GLY A 53 9.53 -7.28 12.57
CA GLY A 53 10.88 -7.18 13.12
C GLY A 53 11.96 -7.83 12.26
N LEU A 54 11.63 -8.22 11.02
CA LEU A 54 12.60 -8.73 10.06
C LEU A 54 13.78 -7.76 9.89
N ALA A 55 14.99 -8.30 9.80
CA ALA A 55 16.19 -7.50 9.61
C ALA A 55 16.18 -6.86 8.21
N ARG A 56 16.57 -5.59 8.11
CA ARG A 56 16.69 -4.91 6.82
C ARG A 56 17.79 -5.58 5.99
N ILE A 57 17.50 -5.87 4.73
CA ILE A 57 18.50 -6.28 3.74
C ILE A 57 19.16 -5.00 3.21
N PRO A 58 20.50 -4.88 3.21
CA PRO A 58 21.17 -3.75 2.59
C PRO A 58 20.83 -3.64 1.10
N ASP A 59 20.54 -2.42 0.63
CA ASP A 59 20.00 -2.21 -0.72
C ASP A 59 20.94 -2.75 -1.83
N GLY A 60 22.26 -2.66 -1.62
CA GLY A 60 23.28 -3.15 -2.55
C GLY A 60 23.55 -4.67 -2.50
N ASP A 61 22.95 -5.39 -1.54
CA ASP A 61 23.08 -6.85 -1.44
C ASP A 61 22.02 -7.59 -2.29
N LEU A 62 21.09 -6.84 -2.89
CA LEU A 62 20.07 -7.35 -3.80
C LEU A 62 20.52 -7.24 -5.25
N GLN A 63 19.99 -8.11 -6.11
CA GLN A 63 20.24 -8.08 -7.54
C GLN A 63 18.92 -8.18 -8.31
N PRO A 64 18.49 -7.10 -9.01
CA PRO A 64 19.10 -5.77 -9.06
C PRO A 64 19.11 -5.07 -7.67
N PRO A 65 20.01 -4.08 -7.45
CA PRO A 65 20.08 -3.39 -6.16
C PRO A 65 18.79 -2.63 -5.89
N ALA A 66 18.33 -2.61 -4.63
CA ALA A 66 17.19 -1.81 -4.20
C ALA A 66 17.58 -0.32 -4.03
N GLY A 67 16.80 0.44 -3.27
CA GLY A 67 17.07 1.86 -3.03
C GLY A 67 16.39 2.75 -4.07
N ALA A 68 17.03 3.87 -4.41
CA ALA A 68 16.55 4.83 -5.39
C ALA A 68 16.31 4.19 -6.76
N LYS A 69 15.21 4.55 -7.42
CA LYS A 69 14.84 4.10 -8.77
C LYS A 69 14.57 5.27 -9.68
N THR A 70 15.25 5.28 -10.81
CA THR A 70 14.95 6.14 -11.94
C THR A 70 13.97 5.44 -12.89
N VAL A 71 13.45 6.18 -13.87
CA VAL A 71 12.62 5.61 -14.94
C VAL A 71 13.36 4.52 -15.72
N ASP A 72 14.69 4.63 -15.89
CA ASP A 72 15.48 3.63 -16.60
C ASP A 72 15.65 2.36 -15.78
N ASP A 73 15.75 2.47 -14.45
CA ASP A 73 15.83 1.31 -13.55
C ASP A 73 14.54 0.51 -13.57
N VAL A 74 13.39 1.18 -13.43
CA VAL A 74 12.07 0.51 -13.46
C VAL A 74 11.77 -0.06 -14.83
N ALA A 75 12.02 0.69 -15.90
CA ALA A 75 11.82 0.20 -17.25
C ALA A 75 12.73 -1.00 -17.59
N GLY A 76 13.89 -1.10 -16.94
CA GLY A 76 14.82 -2.20 -17.09
C GLY A 76 14.28 -3.56 -16.60
N TYR A 77 13.19 -3.57 -15.82
CA TYR A 77 12.54 -4.82 -15.39
C TYR A 77 11.65 -5.44 -16.46
N ALA A 78 11.24 -4.68 -17.47
CA ALA A 78 10.38 -5.16 -18.54
C ALA A 78 11.17 -5.84 -19.66
N ASP A 79 10.52 -6.77 -20.37
CA ASP A 79 11.06 -7.40 -21.59
C ASP A 79 11.33 -6.39 -22.71
N ASP A 80 10.56 -5.29 -22.76
CA ASP A 80 10.75 -4.16 -23.67
C ASP A 80 10.91 -2.85 -22.88
N PRO A 81 12.14 -2.50 -22.46
CA PRO A 81 12.39 -1.27 -21.70
C PRO A 81 12.05 0.01 -22.49
N ALA A 82 12.08 -0.01 -23.82
CA ALA A 82 11.74 1.16 -24.64
C ALA A 82 10.26 1.49 -24.55
N ARG A 83 9.42 0.45 -24.66
CA ARG A 83 7.99 0.57 -24.44
C ARG A 83 7.69 0.93 -22.99
N GLU A 84 8.33 0.29 -22.01
CA GLU A 84 8.05 0.54 -20.59
C GLU A 84 8.36 1.99 -20.19
N ARG A 85 9.47 2.57 -20.67
CA ARG A 85 9.74 4.01 -20.47
C ARG A 85 8.64 4.91 -21.04
N ALA A 86 8.02 4.53 -22.16
CA ALA A 86 6.93 5.30 -22.73
C ALA A 86 5.69 5.24 -21.82
N VAL A 87 5.34 4.05 -21.35
CA VAL A 87 4.23 3.83 -20.42
C VAL A 87 4.45 4.58 -19.09
N LEU A 88 5.63 4.49 -18.48
CA LEU A 88 5.96 5.21 -17.25
C LEU A 88 5.86 6.72 -17.41
N ARG A 89 6.27 7.28 -18.57
CA ARG A 89 6.09 8.70 -18.86
C ARG A 89 4.62 9.08 -19.01
N ASP A 90 3.79 8.21 -19.58
CA ASP A 90 2.35 8.47 -19.72
C ASP A 90 1.64 8.49 -18.36
N TYR A 91 2.11 7.71 -17.38
CA TYR A 91 1.68 7.85 -15.97
C TYR A 91 2.25 9.10 -15.29
N GLY A 92 3.25 9.77 -15.86
CA GLY A 92 3.97 10.87 -15.20
C GLY A 92 4.89 10.38 -14.08
N TYR A 93 5.52 9.22 -14.23
CA TYR A 93 6.49 8.68 -13.28
C TYR A 93 7.69 9.63 -13.10
N ARG A 94 8.10 9.86 -11.86
CA ARG A 94 9.25 10.71 -11.53
C ARG A 94 10.45 9.88 -11.06
N TYR A 95 10.28 9.18 -9.96
CA TYR A 95 11.27 8.30 -9.33
C TYR A 95 10.60 7.45 -8.26
N GLY A 96 11.29 6.40 -7.86
CA GLY A 96 10.82 5.45 -6.85
C GLY A 96 11.88 5.10 -5.82
N TRP A 97 11.47 4.37 -4.81
CA TRP A 97 12.36 3.79 -3.81
C TRP A 97 11.89 2.40 -3.42
N GLU A 98 12.80 1.43 -3.45
CA GLU A 98 12.55 0.05 -3.01
C GLU A 98 13.31 -0.26 -1.71
N ARG A 99 12.68 -1.00 -0.79
CA ARG A 99 13.35 -1.50 0.42
C ARG A 99 12.83 -2.88 0.81
N PHE A 100 13.72 -3.69 1.37
CA PHE A 100 13.44 -5.09 1.71
C PHE A 100 13.91 -5.45 3.13
N TRP A 101 13.22 -6.41 3.74
CA TRP A 101 13.53 -7.01 5.03
C TRP A 101 13.36 -8.52 4.97
N GLY A 102 14.18 -9.26 5.72
CA GLY A 102 14.11 -10.71 5.83
C GLY A 102 15.18 -11.43 4.99
N SER A 103 14.77 -12.45 4.25
CA SER A 103 15.66 -13.27 3.40
C SER A 103 14.99 -13.56 2.05
N THR A 104 15.78 -13.61 0.99
CA THR A 104 15.31 -13.99 -0.36
C THR A 104 14.88 -15.46 -0.47
N THR A 105 15.21 -16.28 0.52
CA THR A 105 14.89 -17.72 0.57
C THR A 105 13.91 -18.08 1.68
N GLY A 106 13.32 -17.10 2.35
CA GLY A 106 12.40 -17.31 3.48
C GLY A 106 11.41 -16.16 3.63
N PRO A 107 10.93 -15.89 4.85
CA PRO A 107 10.07 -14.75 5.11
C PRO A 107 10.72 -13.44 4.66
N MET A 108 9.94 -12.63 3.96
CA MET A 108 10.39 -11.39 3.35
C MET A 108 9.28 -10.36 3.36
N THR A 109 9.65 -9.10 3.53
CA THR A 109 8.76 -7.97 3.31
C THR A 109 9.45 -6.99 2.39
N SER A 110 8.74 -6.44 1.41
CA SER A 110 9.22 -5.34 0.58
C SER A 110 8.22 -4.19 0.58
N VAL A 111 8.75 -2.98 0.43
CA VAL A 111 7.96 -1.76 0.29
C VAL A 111 8.57 -0.96 -0.85
N PHE A 112 7.76 -0.70 -1.87
CA PHE A 112 8.08 0.18 -2.99
C PHE A 112 7.19 1.41 -2.88
N VAL A 113 7.81 2.58 -3.03
CA VAL A 113 7.09 3.85 -3.10
C VAL A 113 7.52 4.56 -4.36
N ASP A 114 6.58 4.84 -5.23
CA ASP A 114 6.80 5.51 -6.51
C ASP A 114 6.07 6.84 -6.53
N GLN A 115 6.74 7.90 -6.98
CA GLN A 115 6.18 9.25 -7.07
C GLN A 115 5.85 9.60 -8.53
N PHE A 116 4.68 10.20 -8.71
CA PHE A 116 4.13 10.62 -9.99
C PHE A 116 3.87 12.12 -10.01
N ASP A 117 3.60 12.66 -11.20
CA ASP A 117 3.16 14.05 -11.35
C ASP A 117 1.73 14.30 -10.86
N GLY A 118 0.91 13.25 -10.77
CA GLY A 118 -0.48 13.37 -10.34
C GLY A 118 -1.09 12.06 -9.86
N HIS A 119 -2.18 12.20 -9.11
CA HIS A 119 -2.91 11.07 -8.53
C HIS A 119 -3.40 10.06 -9.56
N ALA A 120 -3.90 10.52 -10.71
CA ALA A 120 -4.41 9.65 -11.77
C ALA A 120 -3.33 8.69 -12.29
N GLY A 121 -2.10 9.18 -12.45
CA GLY A 121 -0.95 8.38 -12.87
C GLY A 121 -0.55 7.34 -11.83
N ALA A 122 -0.46 7.76 -10.56
CA ALA A 122 -0.18 6.86 -9.44
C ALA A 122 -1.23 5.75 -9.31
N ALA A 123 -2.51 6.09 -9.46
CA ALA A 123 -3.61 5.14 -9.39
C ALA A 123 -3.63 4.15 -10.55
N ALA A 124 -3.43 4.63 -11.78
CA ALA A 124 -3.37 3.76 -12.95
C ALA A 124 -2.18 2.78 -12.85
N TYR A 125 -1.00 3.27 -12.45
CA TYR A 125 0.16 2.42 -12.23
C TYR A 125 -0.09 1.34 -11.17
N ALA A 126 -0.69 1.71 -10.04
CA ALA A 126 -1.04 0.75 -8.98
C ALA A 126 -2.05 -0.31 -9.45
N GLU A 127 -3.06 0.08 -10.25
CA GLU A 127 -4.04 -0.85 -10.81
C GLU A 127 -3.41 -1.83 -11.80
N ASP A 128 -2.57 -1.33 -12.71
CA ASP A 128 -1.93 -2.16 -13.74
C ASP A 128 -0.93 -3.15 -13.11
N LEU A 129 -0.15 -2.73 -12.11
CA LEU A 129 0.70 -3.66 -11.34
C LEU A 129 -0.12 -4.75 -10.65
N ALA A 130 -1.23 -4.39 -10.00
CA ALA A 130 -2.10 -5.36 -9.34
C ALA A 130 -2.67 -6.39 -10.32
N GLY A 131 -3.05 -5.95 -11.52
CA GLY A 131 -3.52 -6.82 -12.60
C GLY A 131 -2.43 -7.75 -13.14
N ASN A 132 -1.23 -7.21 -13.38
CA ASN A 132 -0.09 -7.96 -13.89
C ASN A 132 0.37 -9.04 -12.90
N ASP A 133 0.53 -8.70 -11.62
CA ASP A 133 0.96 -9.66 -10.60
C ASP A 133 -0.12 -10.71 -10.33
N ALA A 134 -1.39 -10.36 -10.41
CA ALA A 134 -2.47 -11.34 -10.31
C ALA A 134 -2.41 -12.38 -11.45
N ALA A 135 -2.10 -11.94 -12.68
CA ALA A 135 -1.92 -12.83 -13.82
C ALA A 135 -0.63 -13.67 -13.70
N LEU A 136 0.46 -13.08 -13.19
CA LEU A 136 1.75 -13.75 -13.01
C LEU A 136 1.67 -14.86 -11.95
N TYR A 137 1.03 -14.58 -10.81
CA TYR A 137 1.03 -15.47 -9.65
C TYR A 137 -0.18 -16.40 -9.57
N ASP A 138 -1.16 -16.26 -10.46
CA ASP A 138 -2.43 -17.01 -10.43
C ASP A 138 -3.12 -16.93 -9.04
N GLY A 139 -3.06 -15.73 -8.43
CA GLY A 139 -3.57 -15.48 -7.08
C GLY A 139 -4.99 -14.91 -7.06
N VAL A 140 -5.53 -14.72 -5.86
CA VAL A 140 -6.85 -14.10 -5.66
C VAL A 140 -6.71 -12.60 -5.47
N LEU A 141 -7.02 -11.83 -6.53
CA LEU A 141 -7.03 -10.36 -6.50
C LEU A 141 -8.37 -9.84 -5.98
N ARG A 142 -8.33 -8.90 -5.03
CA ARG A 142 -9.47 -8.16 -4.49
C ARG A 142 -9.20 -6.67 -4.62
N ARG A 143 -10.17 -5.93 -5.18
CA ARG A 143 -10.17 -4.46 -5.19
C ARG A 143 -10.95 -3.94 -3.98
N ASP A 144 -10.50 -2.83 -3.41
CA ASP A 144 -11.07 -2.19 -2.23
C ASP A 144 -11.35 -3.16 -1.06
N PRO A 145 -10.34 -3.93 -0.60
CA PRO A 145 -10.54 -4.85 0.50
C PRO A 145 -10.85 -4.08 1.79
N ALA A 146 -11.80 -4.59 2.58
CA ALA A 146 -12.37 -3.88 3.72
C ALA A 146 -11.37 -3.53 4.84
N ASP A 147 -10.19 -4.14 4.83
CA ASP A 147 -9.15 -4.00 5.84
C ASP A 147 -7.97 -3.13 5.41
N LEU A 148 -7.98 -2.62 4.16
CA LEU A 148 -7.06 -1.59 3.66
C LEU A 148 -7.81 -0.28 3.32
N PRO A 149 -7.09 0.85 3.17
CA PRO A 149 -7.68 2.09 2.68
C PRO A 149 -8.35 1.92 1.30
N GLY A 150 -9.32 2.78 1.01
CA GLY A 150 -9.99 2.80 -0.30
C GLY A 150 -9.00 3.12 -1.43
N GLY A 151 -9.21 2.52 -2.60
CA GLY A 151 -8.30 2.60 -3.74
C GLY A 151 -7.12 1.63 -3.67
N CYS A 152 -7.06 0.76 -2.66
CA CYS A 152 -6.07 -0.31 -2.60
C CYS A 152 -6.57 -1.59 -3.29
N SER A 153 -5.64 -2.34 -3.86
CA SER A 153 -5.84 -3.73 -4.27
C SER A 153 -5.05 -4.68 -3.36
N LEU A 154 -5.56 -5.89 -3.14
CA LEU A 154 -4.92 -6.96 -2.38
C LEU A 154 -4.92 -8.25 -3.20
N LEU A 155 -3.73 -8.81 -3.44
CA LEU A 155 -3.54 -10.13 -4.02
C LEU A 155 -3.05 -11.09 -2.94
N THR A 156 -3.68 -12.26 -2.83
CA THR A 156 -3.20 -13.35 -1.96
C THR A 156 -2.82 -14.58 -2.76
N VAL A 157 -1.67 -15.17 -2.45
CA VAL A 157 -1.10 -16.35 -3.11
C VAL A 157 -0.86 -17.44 -2.04
N THR A 158 -1.69 -18.49 -2.04
CA THR A 158 -1.68 -19.52 -0.99
C THR A 158 -0.60 -20.58 -1.19
N ALA A 159 -0.31 -20.92 -2.45
CA ALA A 159 0.75 -21.84 -2.81
C ALA A 159 1.42 -21.25 -4.05
N PRO A 160 2.69 -20.82 -3.97
CA PRO A 160 3.43 -20.45 -5.18
C PRO A 160 3.36 -21.63 -6.14
N ALA A 161 2.99 -21.38 -7.40
CA ALA A 161 2.99 -22.43 -8.41
C ALA A 161 4.38 -23.09 -8.41
N ALA A 162 4.43 -24.40 -8.12
CA ALA A 162 5.65 -25.18 -8.18
C ALA A 162 6.04 -25.51 -9.63
N ASP A 163 5.66 -24.66 -10.59
CA ASP A 163 5.98 -24.86 -11.99
C ASP A 163 7.51 -24.75 -12.14
N PRO A 164 8.20 -25.87 -12.47
CA PRO A 164 9.65 -25.85 -12.65
C PRO A 164 10.06 -24.99 -13.85
N ALA A 165 9.15 -24.65 -14.77
CA ALA A 165 9.39 -23.75 -15.89
C ALA A 165 9.19 -22.26 -15.56
N ALA A 166 8.60 -21.93 -14.40
CA ALA A 166 8.49 -20.54 -13.96
C ALA A 166 9.87 -19.94 -13.71
N ASP A 167 10.04 -18.67 -14.12
CA ASP A 167 11.27 -17.91 -13.93
C ASP A 167 11.67 -17.94 -12.44
N PRO A 168 12.87 -18.43 -12.10
CA PRO A 168 13.37 -18.38 -10.73
C PRO A 168 13.35 -16.98 -10.12
N ALA A 169 13.47 -15.91 -10.93
CA ALA A 169 13.43 -14.54 -10.47
C ALA A 169 12.05 -14.10 -9.94
N THR A 170 10.96 -14.72 -10.41
CA THR A 170 9.61 -14.40 -9.97
C THR A 170 9.08 -15.38 -8.92
N ARG A 171 9.82 -16.44 -8.58
CA ARG A 171 9.36 -17.49 -7.65
C ARG A 171 9.28 -17.00 -6.21
N LEU A 172 8.13 -17.23 -5.57
CA LEU A 172 7.93 -16.94 -4.14
C LEU A 172 8.45 -18.08 -3.27
N ALA A 173 9.12 -17.73 -2.16
CA ALA A 173 9.65 -18.70 -1.20
C ALA A 173 8.57 -19.36 -0.31
N GLY A 174 7.34 -18.85 -0.33
CA GLY A 174 6.22 -19.35 0.46
C GLY A 174 4.92 -18.59 0.14
N PRO A 175 3.84 -18.85 0.90
CA PRO A 175 2.61 -18.06 0.84
C PRO A 175 2.88 -16.55 0.91
N ALA A 176 2.14 -15.78 0.13
CA ALA A 176 2.37 -14.35 -0.02
C ALA A 176 1.08 -13.52 -0.08
N ALA A 177 1.22 -12.25 0.28
CA ALA A 177 0.24 -11.21 0.06
C ALA A 177 0.92 -10.00 -0.58
N PHE A 178 0.21 -9.32 -1.48
CA PHE A 178 0.65 -8.11 -2.15
C PHE A 178 -0.45 -7.06 -2.07
N ALA A 179 -0.07 -5.79 -1.97
CA ALA A 179 -1.01 -4.69 -2.04
C ALA A 179 -0.42 -3.53 -2.82
N TRP A 180 -1.31 -2.86 -3.56
CA TRP A 180 -1.00 -1.66 -4.32
C TRP A 180 -2.02 -0.60 -3.96
N CYS A 181 -1.56 0.55 -3.50
CA CYS A 181 -2.38 1.63 -3.01
C CYS A 181 -1.95 2.95 -3.65
N ALA A 182 -2.91 3.69 -4.21
CA ALA A 182 -2.67 5.08 -4.59
C ALA A 182 -2.89 5.99 -3.37
N HIS A 183 -1.95 6.88 -3.09
CA HIS A 183 -2.05 7.86 -2.02
C HIS A 183 -1.52 9.22 -2.50
N GLY A 184 -2.43 10.14 -2.83
CA GLY A 184 -2.01 11.40 -3.45
C GLY A 184 -1.27 11.14 -4.76
N VAL A 185 -0.05 11.67 -4.87
CA VAL A 185 0.85 11.46 -6.02
C VAL A 185 1.73 10.22 -5.91
N PHE A 186 1.51 9.37 -4.91
CA PHE A 186 2.31 8.18 -4.66
C PHE A 186 1.55 6.90 -5.04
N SER A 187 2.25 5.95 -5.62
CA SER A 187 1.87 4.53 -5.60
C SER A 187 2.70 3.83 -4.53
N VAL A 188 2.05 3.02 -3.70
CA VAL A 188 2.71 2.20 -2.68
C VAL A 188 2.42 0.75 -2.99
N ALA A 189 3.48 -0.03 -3.25
CA ALA A 189 3.41 -1.48 -3.37
C ALA A 189 4.05 -2.14 -2.14
N VAL A 190 3.37 -3.09 -1.53
CA VAL A 190 3.87 -3.87 -0.39
C VAL A 190 3.72 -5.34 -0.70
N THR A 191 4.80 -6.09 -0.49
CA THR A 191 4.77 -7.56 -0.56
C THR A 191 5.16 -8.13 0.78
N ALA A 192 4.47 -9.17 1.23
CA ALA A 192 4.85 -9.98 2.38
C ALA A 192 4.82 -11.46 2.00
N VAL A 193 5.92 -12.16 2.26
CA VAL A 193 6.06 -13.62 2.15
C VAL A 193 6.26 -14.18 3.55
N ALA A 194 5.48 -15.20 3.91
CA ALA A 194 5.50 -15.80 5.24
C ALA A 194 5.16 -17.29 5.19
N ASP A 195 5.09 -17.95 6.36
CA ASP A 195 4.77 -19.38 6.46
C ASP A 195 3.28 -19.69 6.21
N SER A 196 2.41 -18.67 6.18
CA SER A 196 1.00 -18.81 5.81
C SER A 196 0.45 -17.53 5.17
N THR A 197 -0.63 -17.66 4.40
CA THR A 197 -1.32 -16.51 3.79
C THR A 197 -1.85 -15.54 4.83
N GLU A 198 -2.31 -16.03 5.98
CA GLU A 198 -2.80 -15.20 7.10
C GLU A 198 -1.67 -14.38 7.71
N ALA A 199 -0.50 -14.99 7.94
CA ALA A 199 0.66 -14.28 8.46
C ALA A 199 1.16 -13.22 7.46
N ALA A 200 1.22 -13.57 6.16
CA ALA A 200 1.59 -12.63 5.10
C ALA A 200 0.61 -11.45 5.02
N THR A 201 -0.70 -11.73 5.02
CA THR A 201 -1.74 -10.69 4.95
C THR A 201 -1.71 -9.79 6.19
N GLY A 202 -1.49 -10.36 7.37
CA GLY A 202 -1.38 -9.61 8.62
C GLY A 202 -0.20 -8.63 8.63
N GLU A 203 0.99 -9.10 8.22
CA GLU A 203 2.17 -8.25 8.08
C GLU A 203 1.95 -7.16 7.03
N LEU A 204 1.48 -7.55 5.84
CA LEU A 204 1.21 -6.63 4.75
C LEU A 204 0.29 -5.50 5.17
N ARG A 205 -0.82 -5.81 5.85
CA ARG A 205 -1.77 -4.79 6.32
C ARG A 205 -1.10 -3.81 7.27
N ALA A 206 -0.33 -4.32 8.24
CA ALA A 206 0.37 -3.47 9.19
C ALA A 206 1.42 -2.57 8.50
N VAL A 207 2.12 -3.10 7.50
CA VAL A 207 3.12 -2.37 6.71
C VAL A 207 2.48 -1.30 5.82
N VAL A 208 1.38 -1.62 5.12
CA VAL A 208 0.64 -0.66 4.28
C VAL A 208 0.21 0.54 5.11
N LEU A 209 -0.45 0.32 6.25
CA LEU A 209 -0.91 1.40 7.11
C LEU A 209 0.27 2.24 7.63
N ALA A 210 1.32 1.58 8.12
CA ALA A 210 2.50 2.26 8.64
C ALA A 210 3.27 3.04 7.55
N GLN A 211 3.28 2.57 6.30
CA GLN A 211 3.93 3.26 5.20
C GLN A 211 3.11 4.46 4.75
N LEU A 212 1.79 4.33 4.63
CA LEU A 212 0.90 5.42 4.23
C LEU A 212 0.92 6.57 5.25
N ASP A 213 1.00 6.27 6.56
CA ASP A 213 1.11 7.28 7.62
C ASP A 213 2.39 8.14 7.53
N ARG A 214 3.39 7.72 6.75
CA ARG A 214 4.64 8.47 6.53
C ARG A 214 4.59 9.39 5.32
N LEU A 215 3.62 9.22 4.43
CA LEU A 215 3.54 9.99 3.20
C LEU A 215 2.81 11.32 3.46
N PRO A 216 3.19 12.41 2.76
CA PRO A 216 2.43 13.64 2.77
C PRO A 216 0.99 13.40 2.36
N LEU A 217 0.05 13.95 3.13
CA LEU A 217 -1.35 14.02 2.74
C LEU A 217 -1.47 14.91 1.49
N ALA A 218 -2.24 14.46 0.51
CA ALA A 218 -2.59 15.23 -0.68
C ALA A 218 -3.73 16.23 -0.43
#